data_AF-A0A1W6CLM4-F1
#
_entry.id   AF-A0A1W6CLM4-F1
#
_cell.length_a   1.000
_cell.length_b   1.000
_cell.length_c   1.000
_cell.angle_alpha   90.00
_cell.angle_beta   90.00
_cell.angle_gamma   90.00
#
_symmetry.space_group_name_H-M   'P 1'
#
loop_
_entity.id
_entity.type
_entity.pdbx_description
1 polymer ?
#
loop_
_entity_poly.entity_id
_entity_poly.type
_entity_poly.pdbx_seq_one_letter_code
_entity_poly.pdbx_strand_id
1 'polypeptide(L)'
;MPQSAEKTKDHVSLFQEPEYTEMFAAKKAQFECRPTDEAVAAQAEYTKTWEYREKNFAREKAVINPAKACQPLGAVFAAQGFEETMPYVHGSQGCVAYFRSHLARHFKEAVPCVSDSMTEDAAVFGGLTNIVDGLQNSYTLYKPKMIAVSTTCMAEVIGDDLSAFIATAKEKESVPADFAVPFAHTPSFVGSHTTGYDNMIKGVLSYFWDRESEKTRGKVTEKINIIPGFDGYAVANNRELKRYLDTMGVEYTFISDVSDIYDTPSDGTYRMYDGGTKLDDVRTAIDAKATIALQHDCSAKSLEYIETKGQPTANFRYPMGVSGTDALLMKISELSGKPIPESIEKERGRLVDAMTDSQAYLHGKKVAVFGDPDFVYGMVSFLLEMGCEPLHCLSTNGGKEWVAAMEALLASSPFGAGCKVYAGKDLWHMRSLLFTEPTDLLIGSSYGKYLEKDTGIPLIRLTFPIFDRHHHHRFPTLGYQGALRVLVEILDRIFEVTDASSDISYDLTR
;
A
#
# COMPACT_ATOMS: atom_id res chain seq x y z
N MET A 1 -32.04 -29.92 6.69
CA MET A 1 -32.60 -29.53 8.01
C MET A 1 -32.67 -28.02 8.04
N PRO A 2 -33.88 -27.45 8.24
CA PRO A 2 -34.05 -26.03 8.44
C PRO A 2 -33.15 -25.49 9.57
N GLN A 3 -33.06 -24.16 9.68
CA GLN A 3 -32.28 -23.52 10.74
C GLN A 3 -32.52 -24.18 12.11
N SER A 4 -31.44 -24.42 12.85
CA SER A 4 -31.49 -25.05 14.16
C SER A 4 -30.72 -24.22 15.18
N ALA A 5 -31.30 -24.02 16.36
CA ALA A 5 -30.63 -23.35 17.46
C ALA A 5 -29.44 -24.15 18.00
N GLU A 6 -29.45 -25.48 17.85
CA GLU A 6 -28.35 -26.36 18.27
C GLU A 6 -27.16 -26.33 17.30
N LYS A 7 -27.42 -26.03 16.02
CA LYS A 7 -26.41 -25.88 14.99
C LYS A 7 -26.82 -24.80 14.00
N THR A 8 -26.54 -23.56 14.38
CA THR A 8 -26.84 -22.40 13.55
C THR A 8 -26.08 -22.50 12.23
N LYS A 9 -26.82 -22.43 11.13
CA LYS A 9 -26.27 -22.34 9.77
C LYS A 9 -26.14 -20.86 9.40
N ASP A 10 -24.93 -20.46 9.05
CA ASP A 10 -24.64 -19.15 8.49
C ASP A 10 -25.00 -19.09 7.00
N HIS A 11 -24.75 -17.96 6.34
CA HIS A 11 -25.06 -17.79 4.93
C HIS A 11 -24.31 -18.76 3.99
N VAL A 12 -23.20 -19.39 4.42
CA VAL A 12 -22.45 -20.34 3.57
C VAL A 12 -23.17 -21.67 3.51
N SER A 13 -23.63 -22.15 4.67
CA SER A 13 -24.27 -23.46 4.80
C SER A 13 -25.79 -23.42 4.64
N LEU A 14 -26.45 -22.33 5.06
CA LEU A 14 -27.90 -22.18 5.01
C LEU A 14 -28.45 -22.27 3.58
N PHE A 15 -27.79 -21.61 2.63
CA PHE A 15 -28.24 -21.54 1.25
C PHE A 15 -27.98 -22.82 0.44
N GLN A 16 -27.34 -23.82 1.05
CA GLN A 16 -27.18 -25.16 0.46
C GLN A 16 -28.35 -26.08 0.83
N GLU A 17 -29.26 -25.65 1.71
CA GLU A 17 -30.41 -26.47 2.11
C GLU A 17 -31.42 -26.61 0.96
N PRO A 18 -32.11 -27.77 0.87
CA PRO A 18 -33.02 -28.07 -0.23
C PRO A 18 -34.03 -26.97 -0.52
N GLU A 19 -34.66 -26.41 0.52
CA GLU A 19 -35.67 -25.36 0.39
C GLU A 19 -35.13 -24.07 -0.26
N TYR A 20 -33.87 -23.71 0.02
CA TYR A 20 -33.23 -22.54 -0.58
C TYR A 20 -32.76 -22.83 -1.99
N THR A 21 -32.20 -24.01 -2.25
CA THR A 21 -31.78 -24.41 -3.61
C THR A 21 -32.96 -24.48 -4.58
N GLU A 22 -34.12 -25.00 -4.12
CA GLU A 22 -35.36 -25.01 -4.89
C GLU A 22 -35.89 -23.58 -5.12
N MET A 23 -35.90 -22.74 -4.08
CA MET A 23 -36.30 -21.34 -4.20
C MET A 23 -35.43 -20.58 -5.22
N PHE A 24 -34.11 -20.79 -5.21
CA PHE A 24 -33.21 -20.15 -6.18
C PHE A 24 -33.42 -20.69 -7.59
N ALA A 25 -33.66 -21.99 -7.75
CA ALA A 25 -33.99 -22.58 -9.05
C ALA A 25 -35.29 -22.00 -9.61
N ALA A 26 -36.33 -21.89 -8.79
CA ALA A 26 -37.60 -21.27 -9.17
C ALA A 26 -37.41 -19.79 -9.55
N LYS A 27 -36.67 -19.03 -8.74
CA LYS A 27 -36.34 -17.63 -9.04
C LYS A 27 -35.61 -17.48 -10.37
N LYS A 28 -34.57 -18.29 -10.59
CA LYS A 28 -33.76 -18.36 -11.81
C LYS A 28 -34.62 -18.67 -13.04
N ALA A 29 -35.53 -19.64 -12.92
CA ALA A 29 -36.36 -20.11 -14.02
C ALA A 29 -37.52 -19.15 -14.36
N GLN A 30 -38.10 -18.47 -13.37
CA GLN A 30 -39.37 -17.77 -13.54
C GLN A 30 -39.23 -16.24 -13.65
N PHE A 31 -38.20 -15.64 -13.04
CA PHE A 31 -38.18 -14.17 -12.84
C PHE A 31 -36.88 -13.46 -13.26
N GLU A 32 -35.77 -14.17 -13.45
CA GLU A 32 -34.47 -13.51 -13.69
C GLU A 32 -34.18 -13.14 -15.14
N CYS A 33 -34.89 -13.71 -16.12
CA CYS A 33 -34.68 -13.46 -17.55
C CYS A 33 -33.20 -13.52 -18.00
N ARG A 34 -32.40 -14.38 -17.37
CA ARG A 34 -30.95 -14.47 -17.60
C ARG A 34 -30.61 -15.28 -18.86
N PRO A 35 -29.39 -15.13 -19.41
CA PRO A 35 -28.89 -16.03 -20.46
C PRO A 35 -28.95 -17.50 -20.04
N THR A 36 -29.04 -18.41 -21.02
CA THR A 36 -29.03 -19.86 -20.76
C THR A 36 -27.70 -20.31 -20.16
N ASP A 37 -27.68 -21.46 -19.47
CA ASP A 37 -26.42 -21.98 -18.90
C ASP A 37 -25.39 -22.26 -20.00
N GLU A 38 -25.82 -22.69 -21.20
CA GLU A 38 -24.93 -22.90 -22.34
C GLU A 38 -24.34 -21.58 -22.85
N ALA A 39 -25.14 -20.50 -22.93
CA ALA A 39 -24.65 -19.19 -23.38
C ALA A 39 -23.65 -18.59 -22.38
N VAL A 40 -23.91 -18.74 -21.07
CA VAL A 40 -22.96 -18.32 -20.03
C VAL A 40 -21.66 -19.13 -20.12
N ALA A 41 -21.75 -20.45 -20.27
CA ALA A 41 -20.57 -21.31 -20.41
C ALA A 41 -19.76 -20.97 -21.67
N ALA A 42 -20.42 -20.76 -22.81
CA ALA A 42 -19.78 -20.35 -24.05
C ALA A 42 -19.04 -19.00 -23.90
N GLN A 43 -19.67 -18.01 -23.26
CA GLN A 43 -19.03 -16.74 -23.00
C GLN A 43 -17.86 -16.88 -22.01
N ALA A 44 -17.99 -17.73 -20.99
CA ALA A 44 -16.93 -18.00 -20.02
C ALA A 44 -15.71 -18.58 -20.72
N GLU A 45 -15.87 -19.60 -21.58
CA GLU A 45 -14.78 -20.17 -22.38
C GLU A 45 -14.18 -19.15 -23.34
N TYR A 46 -15.01 -18.35 -24.02
CA TYR A 46 -14.52 -17.28 -24.89
C TYR A 46 -13.60 -16.31 -24.14
N THR A 47 -13.93 -15.93 -22.90
CA THR A 47 -13.12 -14.98 -22.12
C THR A 47 -11.72 -15.48 -21.75
N LYS A 48 -11.46 -16.78 -21.92
CA LYS A 48 -10.16 -17.43 -21.65
C LYS A 48 -9.23 -17.45 -22.87
N THR A 49 -9.76 -17.12 -24.05
CA THR A 49 -9.05 -17.26 -25.33
C THR A 49 -8.03 -16.14 -25.58
N TRP A 50 -7.08 -16.43 -26.47
CA TRP A 50 -6.16 -15.42 -27.02
C TRP A 50 -6.90 -14.30 -27.77
N GLU A 51 -7.96 -14.62 -28.52
CA GLU A 51 -8.78 -13.62 -29.20
C GLU A 51 -9.40 -12.62 -28.21
N TYR A 52 -9.96 -13.13 -27.11
CA TYR A 52 -10.50 -12.26 -26.07
C TYR A 52 -9.40 -11.44 -25.39
N ARG A 53 -8.23 -12.05 -25.12
CA ARG A 53 -7.07 -11.32 -24.59
C ARG A 53 -6.70 -10.14 -25.48
N GLU A 54 -6.61 -10.32 -26.80
CA GLU A 54 -6.30 -9.22 -27.72
C GLU A 54 -7.31 -8.08 -27.61
N LYS A 55 -8.62 -8.38 -27.61
CA LYS A 55 -9.68 -7.38 -27.43
C LYS A 55 -9.61 -6.70 -26.06
N ASN A 56 -9.31 -7.48 -25.02
CA ASN A 56 -9.18 -6.99 -23.66
C ASN A 56 -7.99 -6.01 -23.54
N PHE A 57 -6.85 -6.33 -24.13
CA PHE A 57 -5.66 -5.49 -24.15
C PHE A 57 -5.77 -4.28 -25.08
N ALA A 58 -6.68 -4.32 -26.05
CA ALA A 58 -7.01 -3.18 -26.92
C ALA A 58 -7.96 -2.16 -26.25
N ARG A 59 -8.33 -2.34 -24.98
CA ARG A 59 -9.15 -1.35 -24.25
C ARG A 59 -8.39 -0.03 -24.07
N GLU A 60 -9.06 1.07 -24.40
CA GLU A 60 -8.51 2.42 -24.22
C GLU A 60 -9.22 3.22 -23.11
N LYS A 61 -10.50 2.93 -22.83
CA LYS A 61 -11.36 3.76 -21.97
C LYS A 61 -11.90 3.06 -20.74
N ALA A 62 -12.27 1.79 -20.87
CA ALA A 62 -12.81 1.02 -19.76
C ALA A 62 -11.68 0.46 -18.90
N VAL A 63 -11.79 0.64 -17.59
CA VAL A 63 -10.91 0.05 -16.57
C VAL A 63 -11.75 -0.89 -15.71
N ILE A 64 -11.29 -2.13 -15.52
CA ILE A 64 -12.04 -3.20 -14.85
C ILE A 64 -11.14 -3.80 -13.79
N ASN A 65 -11.55 -3.71 -12.53
CA ASN A 65 -10.78 -4.16 -11.36
C ASN A 65 -9.36 -3.55 -11.29
N PRO A 66 -9.23 -2.21 -11.20
CA PRO A 66 -7.93 -1.58 -11.07
C PRO A 66 -7.23 -1.98 -9.77
N ALA A 67 -5.92 -2.21 -9.83
CA ALA A 67 -5.07 -2.43 -8.66
C ALA A 67 -4.40 -1.11 -8.21
N LYS A 68 -5.23 -0.07 -7.98
CA LYS A 68 -4.80 1.21 -7.41
C LYS A 68 -5.99 1.91 -6.72
N ALA A 69 -5.71 2.87 -5.85
CA ALA A 69 -6.69 3.80 -5.29
C ALA A 69 -6.39 5.25 -5.72
N CYS A 70 -7.20 6.21 -5.24
CA CYS A 70 -7.01 7.63 -5.51
C CYS A 70 -6.14 8.34 -4.46
N GLN A 71 -5.59 9.51 -4.81
CA GLN A 71 -4.62 10.25 -3.99
C GLN A 71 -5.00 10.44 -2.52
N PRO A 72 -6.22 10.87 -2.15
CA PRO A 72 -6.48 11.25 -0.76
C PRO A 72 -6.40 10.07 0.22
N LEU A 73 -6.53 8.82 -0.25
CA LEU A 73 -6.23 7.64 0.57
C LEU A 73 -4.79 7.66 1.08
N GLY A 74 -3.84 7.96 0.19
CA GLY A 74 -2.42 8.05 0.54
C GLY A 74 -2.10 9.26 1.39
N ALA A 75 -2.78 10.38 1.17
CA ALA A 75 -2.65 11.57 2.02
C ALA A 75 -3.14 11.31 3.45
N VAL A 76 -4.28 10.64 3.61
CA VAL A 76 -4.78 10.20 4.92
C VAL A 76 -3.77 9.27 5.59
N PHE A 77 -3.24 8.29 4.87
CA PHE A 77 -2.22 7.39 5.38
C PHE A 77 -0.95 8.13 5.84
N ALA A 78 -0.43 9.04 5.02
CA ALA A 78 0.74 9.86 5.35
C ALA A 78 0.51 10.72 6.60
N ALA A 79 -0.65 11.39 6.68
CA ALA A 79 -1.01 12.27 7.79
C ALA A 79 -1.12 11.52 9.12
N GLN A 80 -1.61 10.29 9.12
CA GLN A 80 -1.70 9.45 10.33
C GLN A 80 -0.35 9.11 10.95
N GLY A 81 0.74 9.23 10.19
CA GLY A 81 2.08 8.93 10.68
C GLY A 81 2.74 10.06 11.46
N PHE A 82 2.04 11.16 11.74
CA PHE A 82 2.53 12.28 12.54
C PHE A 82 1.82 12.35 13.89
N GLU A 83 2.54 12.76 14.92
CA GLU A 83 2.06 12.81 16.30
C GLU A 83 0.76 13.61 16.41
N GLU A 84 -0.27 12.98 17.02
CA GLU A 84 -1.58 13.59 17.31
C GLU A 84 -2.16 14.39 16.13
N THR A 85 -2.00 13.86 14.92
CA THR A 85 -2.40 14.53 13.69
C THR A 85 -3.75 14.02 13.21
N MET A 86 -4.68 14.94 12.92
CA MET A 86 -5.96 14.61 12.32
C MET A 86 -5.88 14.77 10.79
N PRO A 87 -6.01 13.68 10.01
CA PRO A 87 -6.23 13.80 8.58
C PRO A 87 -7.57 14.49 8.32
N TYR A 88 -7.52 15.51 7.48
CA TYR A 88 -8.68 16.31 7.10
C TYR A 88 -8.77 16.33 5.58
N VAL A 89 -9.91 15.93 5.04
CA VAL A 89 -10.12 15.95 3.58
C VAL A 89 -11.19 16.98 3.25
N HIS A 90 -10.73 18.14 2.75
CA HIS A 90 -11.56 19.21 2.23
C HIS A 90 -12.37 18.70 1.02
N GLY A 91 -13.69 18.77 1.12
CA GLY A 91 -14.60 18.30 0.06
C GLY A 91 -15.67 17.32 0.53
N SER A 92 -15.99 16.35 -0.34
CA SER A 92 -17.14 15.46 -0.12
C SER A 92 -16.90 14.43 0.98
N GLN A 93 -17.77 14.40 1.99
CA GLN A 93 -17.68 13.48 3.13
C GLN A 93 -17.73 11.98 2.76
N GLY A 94 -18.36 11.63 1.63
CA GLY A 94 -18.42 10.25 1.15
C GLY A 94 -17.04 9.65 0.90
N CYS A 95 -16.07 10.47 0.45
CA CYS A 95 -14.69 10.04 0.27
C CYS A 95 -14.05 9.60 1.59
N VAL A 96 -14.24 10.38 2.66
CA VAL A 96 -13.69 10.07 3.99
C VAL A 96 -14.25 8.77 4.55
N ALA A 97 -15.55 8.52 4.38
CA ALA A 97 -16.15 7.25 4.78
C ALA A 97 -15.49 6.05 4.07
N TYR A 98 -15.18 6.18 2.77
CA TYR A 98 -14.48 5.15 2.01
C TYR A 98 -13.03 4.95 2.46
N PHE A 99 -12.25 6.02 2.64
CA PHE A 99 -10.84 5.91 3.04
C PHE A 99 -10.70 5.24 4.41
N ARG A 100 -11.50 5.69 5.38
CA ARG A 100 -11.54 5.10 6.72
C ARG A 100 -11.90 3.63 6.66
N SER A 101 -12.98 3.28 5.94
CA SER A 101 -13.41 1.89 5.80
C SER A 101 -12.37 1.01 5.10
N HIS A 102 -11.67 1.54 4.11
CA HIS A 102 -10.67 0.80 3.34
C HIS A 102 -9.45 0.48 4.19
N LEU A 103 -8.90 1.46 4.90
CA LEU A 103 -7.77 1.27 5.82
C LEU A 103 -8.17 0.40 7.03
N ALA A 104 -9.34 0.64 7.63
CA ALA A 104 -9.85 -0.13 8.76
C ALA A 104 -10.06 -1.61 8.41
N ARG A 105 -10.56 -1.93 7.21
CA ARG A 105 -10.72 -3.32 6.76
C ARG A 105 -9.39 -4.04 6.58
N HIS A 106 -8.31 -3.32 6.31
CA HIS A 106 -6.98 -3.91 6.16
C HIS A 106 -6.29 -4.12 7.51
N PHE A 107 -6.20 -3.06 8.32
CA PHE A 107 -5.52 -3.11 9.61
C PHE A 107 -6.37 -3.73 10.74
N LYS A 108 -7.69 -3.82 10.54
CA LYS A 108 -8.66 -4.19 11.59
C LYS A 108 -8.66 -3.20 12.77
N GLU A 109 -8.29 -1.96 12.51
CA GLU A 109 -8.14 -0.89 13.48
C GLU A 109 -9.04 0.31 13.15
N ALA A 110 -9.21 1.20 14.13
CA ALA A 110 -9.87 2.49 13.91
C ALA A 110 -9.02 3.41 13.03
N VAL A 111 -9.68 4.18 12.17
CA VAL A 111 -9.03 5.15 11.29
C VAL A 111 -9.72 6.50 11.45
N PRO A 112 -9.16 7.42 12.26
CA PRO A 112 -9.70 8.76 12.39
C PRO A 112 -9.43 9.57 11.11
N CYS A 113 -10.43 10.29 10.63
CA CYS A 113 -10.30 11.22 9.52
C CYS A 113 -11.59 12.03 9.46
N VAL A 114 -11.49 13.32 9.15
CA VAL A 114 -12.64 14.22 9.06
C VAL A 114 -12.81 14.80 7.67
N SER A 115 -14.02 15.26 7.39
CA SER A 115 -14.39 16.06 6.22
C SER A 115 -15.15 17.28 6.73
N ASP A 116 -15.05 18.37 5.99
CA ASP A 116 -15.90 19.55 6.16
C ASP A 116 -17.19 19.54 5.35
N SER A 117 -17.46 18.40 4.71
CA SER A 117 -18.78 18.06 4.16
C SER A 117 -19.32 19.08 3.18
N MET A 118 -18.49 19.50 2.22
CA MET A 118 -18.95 20.33 1.11
C MET A 118 -20.13 19.67 0.38
N THR A 119 -21.16 20.46 0.14
CA THR A 119 -22.39 20.09 -0.58
C THR A 119 -22.46 20.81 -1.93
N GLU A 120 -23.56 20.63 -2.67
CA GLU A 120 -23.73 21.23 -4.01
C GLU A 120 -23.65 22.76 -4.01
N ASP A 121 -24.06 23.43 -2.93
CA ASP A 121 -23.97 24.90 -2.81
C ASP A 121 -22.52 25.41 -2.91
N ALA A 122 -21.54 24.60 -2.49
CA ALA A 122 -20.12 24.94 -2.60
C ALA A 122 -19.64 24.99 -4.06
N ALA A 123 -20.36 24.37 -5.01
CA ALA A 123 -20.06 24.53 -6.44
C ALA A 123 -20.31 25.96 -6.95
N VAL A 124 -21.15 26.74 -6.26
CA VAL A 124 -21.43 28.15 -6.61
C VAL A 124 -20.55 29.10 -5.81
N PHE A 125 -20.36 28.84 -4.51
CA PHE A 125 -19.75 29.80 -3.58
C PHE A 125 -18.33 29.42 -3.11
N GLY A 126 -17.82 28.26 -3.52
CA GLY A 126 -16.58 27.69 -3.00
C GLY A 126 -16.72 27.10 -1.59
N GLY A 127 -15.69 26.39 -1.16
CA GLY A 127 -15.66 25.67 0.13
C GLY A 127 -15.21 26.49 1.35
N LEU A 128 -15.18 27.83 1.28
CA LEU A 128 -14.56 28.65 2.33
C LEU A 128 -15.24 28.51 3.70
N THR A 129 -16.58 28.56 3.77
CA THR A 129 -17.29 28.41 5.04
C THR A 129 -17.06 27.01 5.63
N ASN A 130 -17.04 25.98 4.77
CA ASN A 130 -16.78 24.61 5.18
C ASN A 130 -15.44 24.48 5.89
N ILE A 131 -14.36 25.06 5.34
CA ILE A 131 -13.04 24.91 5.95
C ILE A 131 -12.91 25.70 7.26
N VAL A 132 -13.52 26.88 7.36
CA VAL A 132 -13.54 27.72 8.57
C VAL A 132 -14.20 26.96 9.71
N ASP A 133 -15.46 26.54 9.50
CA ASP A 133 -16.22 25.82 10.52
C ASP A 133 -15.64 24.43 10.79
N GLY A 134 -15.18 23.75 9.73
CA GLY A 134 -14.62 22.40 9.80
C GLY A 134 -13.33 22.35 10.60
N LEU A 135 -12.42 23.32 10.40
CA LEU A 135 -11.18 23.40 11.19
C LEU A 135 -11.49 23.69 12.66
N GLN A 136 -12.41 24.62 12.95
CA GLN A 136 -12.83 24.92 14.31
C GLN A 136 -13.43 23.71 15.02
N ASN A 137 -14.34 23.01 14.36
CA ASN A 137 -14.99 21.81 14.89
C ASN A 137 -13.97 20.68 15.11
N SER A 138 -13.09 20.45 14.14
CA SER A 138 -12.07 19.41 14.23
C SER A 138 -11.10 19.67 15.40
N TYR A 139 -10.61 20.90 15.51
CA TYR A 139 -9.71 21.33 16.58
C TYR A 139 -10.36 21.19 17.96
N THR A 140 -11.60 21.67 18.11
CA THR A 140 -12.30 21.68 19.39
C THR A 140 -12.69 20.28 19.87
N LEU A 141 -13.21 19.44 18.97
CA LEU A 141 -13.75 18.12 19.31
C LEU A 141 -12.66 17.07 19.49
N TYR A 142 -11.69 17.03 18.57
CA TYR A 142 -10.70 15.96 18.51
C TYR A 142 -9.35 16.33 19.10
N LYS A 143 -9.12 17.63 19.36
CA LYS A 143 -7.90 18.15 20.02
C LYS A 143 -6.58 17.65 19.40
N PRO A 144 -6.41 17.66 18.07
CA PRO A 144 -5.14 17.30 17.46
C PRO A 144 -4.04 18.34 17.75
N LYS A 145 -2.77 17.93 17.65
CA LYS A 145 -1.61 18.86 17.59
C LYS A 145 -1.40 19.45 16.20
N MET A 146 -1.89 18.77 15.16
CA MET A 146 -1.81 19.20 13.76
C MET A 146 -3.03 18.73 12.97
N ILE A 147 -3.53 19.57 12.06
CA ILE A 147 -4.55 19.15 11.08
C ILE A 147 -3.90 19.14 9.69
N ALA A 148 -3.79 17.97 9.08
CA ALA A 148 -3.21 17.83 7.74
C ALA A 148 -4.32 17.80 6.68
N VAL A 149 -4.39 18.87 5.87
CA VAL A 149 -5.48 19.08 4.90
C VAL A 149 -5.11 18.53 3.53
N SER A 150 -5.96 17.65 3.02
CA SER A 150 -5.94 17.14 1.65
C SER A 150 -7.28 17.45 0.96
N THR A 151 -7.43 17.12 -0.32
CA THR A 151 -8.64 17.47 -1.10
C THR A 151 -9.29 16.28 -1.78
N THR A 152 -10.62 16.27 -1.82
CA THR A 152 -11.37 15.40 -2.74
C THR A 152 -11.36 15.96 -4.17
N CYS A 153 -11.74 15.16 -5.16
CA CYS A 153 -11.85 15.62 -6.55
C CYS A 153 -12.83 16.79 -6.75
N MET A 154 -13.87 16.92 -5.93
CA MET A 154 -14.84 18.01 -6.06
C MET A 154 -14.21 19.37 -5.78
N ALA A 155 -13.46 19.49 -4.67
CA ALA A 155 -12.77 20.73 -4.30
C ALA A 155 -11.72 21.12 -5.36
N GLU A 156 -11.04 20.13 -5.93
CA GLU A 156 -10.06 20.34 -7.01
C GLU A 156 -10.70 20.84 -8.31
N VAL A 157 -11.90 20.35 -8.65
CA VAL A 157 -12.63 20.81 -9.85
C VAL A 157 -13.20 22.21 -9.67
N ILE A 158 -13.69 22.54 -8.47
CA ILE A 158 -14.15 23.90 -8.12
C ILE A 158 -12.98 24.88 -8.14
N GLY A 159 -11.79 24.42 -7.74
CA GLY A 159 -10.57 25.22 -7.71
C GLY A 159 -10.41 26.01 -6.40
N ASP A 160 -10.82 25.41 -5.28
CA ASP A 160 -10.68 26.04 -3.96
C ASP A 160 -9.19 26.25 -3.60
N ASP A 161 -8.83 27.49 -3.24
CA ASP A 161 -7.48 27.85 -2.80
C ASP A 161 -7.30 27.54 -1.32
N LEU A 162 -6.75 26.37 -1.01
CA LEU A 162 -6.50 25.92 0.36
C LEU A 162 -5.63 26.91 1.14
N SER A 163 -4.66 27.57 0.49
CA SER A 163 -3.76 28.50 1.16
C SER A 163 -4.52 29.70 1.69
N ALA A 164 -5.33 30.33 0.82
CA ALA A 164 -6.15 31.49 1.17
C ALA A 164 -7.22 31.12 2.19
N PHE A 165 -7.84 29.94 2.02
CA PHE A 165 -8.88 29.44 2.90
C PHE A 165 -8.40 29.16 4.32
N ILE A 166 -7.25 28.49 4.46
CA ILE A 166 -6.64 28.22 5.78
C ILE A 166 -6.19 29.52 6.44
N ALA A 167 -5.63 30.47 5.68
CA ALA A 167 -5.27 31.79 6.20
C ALA A 167 -6.51 32.53 6.75
N THR A 168 -7.61 32.54 5.98
CA THR A 168 -8.88 33.14 6.41
C THR A 168 -9.45 32.44 7.66
N ALA A 169 -9.35 31.12 7.75
CA ALA A 169 -9.80 30.38 8.93
C ALA A 169 -9.00 30.75 10.19
N LYS A 170 -7.68 30.97 10.06
CA LYS A 170 -6.84 31.49 11.16
C LYS A 170 -7.19 32.93 11.53
N GLU A 171 -7.44 33.81 10.56
CA GLU A 171 -7.90 35.19 10.79
C GLU A 171 -9.24 35.24 11.52
N LYS A 172 -10.13 34.28 11.25
CA LYS A 172 -11.41 34.09 11.94
C LYS A 172 -11.31 33.29 13.24
N GLU A 173 -10.10 33.02 13.72
CA GLU A 173 -9.84 32.31 14.98
C GLU A 173 -10.48 30.90 15.03
N SER A 174 -10.62 30.24 13.88
CA SER A 174 -11.10 28.84 13.83
C SER A 174 -10.11 27.91 14.56
N VAL A 175 -8.82 28.21 14.44
CA VAL A 175 -7.72 27.59 15.18
C VAL A 175 -6.75 28.69 15.61
N PRO A 176 -5.90 28.47 16.64
CA PRO A 176 -4.85 29.41 17.00
C PRO A 176 -3.95 29.76 15.80
N ALA A 177 -3.44 30.99 15.76
CA ALA A 177 -2.64 31.49 14.64
C ALA A 177 -1.37 30.63 14.39
N ASP A 178 -0.75 30.14 15.47
CA ASP A 178 0.42 29.27 15.48
C ASP A 178 0.09 27.78 15.33
N PHE A 179 -1.18 27.40 15.28
CA PHE A 179 -1.59 26.01 15.11
C PHE A 179 -1.18 25.45 13.74
N ALA A 180 -0.67 24.22 13.71
CA ALA A 180 -0.14 23.59 12.50
C ALA A 180 -1.26 23.08 11.58
N VAL A 181 -1.35 23.68 10.37
CA VAL A 181 -2.31 23.29 9.32
C VAL A 181 -1.60 23.14 7.97
N PRO A 182 -0.72 22.13 7.79
CA PRO A 182 -0.14 21.82 6.49
C PRO A 182 -1.24 21.37 5.52
N PHE A 183 -1.00 21.57 4.22
CA PHE A 183 -1.94 21.15 3.20
C PHE A 183 -1.27 20.64 1.93
N ALA A 184 -2.01 19.84 1.17
CA ALA A 184 -1.65 19.42 -0.17
C ALA A 184 -2.89 19.27 -1.07
N HIS A 185 -2.78 19.71 -2.32
CA HIS A 185 -3.76 19.38 -3.34
C HIS A 185 -3.59 17.92 -3.78
N THR A 186 -4.67 17.13 -3.69
CA THR A 186 -4.67 15.69 -3.96
C THR A 186 -5.72 15.25 -4.98
N PRO A 187 -5.65 15.74 -6.23
CA PRO A 187 -6.63 15.43 -7.26
C PRO A 187 -6.68 13.94 -7.58
N SER A 188 -7.85 13.33 -7.35
CA SER A 188 -8.06 11.89 -7.55
C SER A 188 -7.91 11.44 -9.01
N PHE A 189 -7.99 12.36 -9.96
CA PHE A 189 -7.84 12.13 -11.39
C PHE A 189 -6.37 12.21 -11.88
N VAL A 190 -5.40 12.45 -10.99
CA VAL A 190 -3.97 12.42 -11.30
C VAL A 190 -3.32 11.28 -10.51
N GLY A 191 -2.48 10.46 -11.14
CA GLY A 191 -1.69 9.44 -10.45
C GLY A 191 -2.52 8.39 -9.68
N SER A 192 -2.16 8.17 -8.42
CA SER A 192 -2.80 7.20 -7.51
C SER A 192 -2.59 7.56 -6.03
N HIS A 193 -2.98 6.69 -5.10
CA HIS A 193 -2.72 6.88 -3.66
C HIS A 193 -1.24 7.13 -3.33
N THR A 194 -0.29 6.51 -4.05
CA THR A 194 1.16 6.79 -3.84
C THR A 194 1.52 8.25 -4.10
N THR A 195 0.91 8.87 -5.11
CA THR A 195 1.08 10.30 -5.44
C THR A 195 0.50 11.20 -4.36
N GLY A 196 -0.63 10.80 -3.76
CA GLY A 196 -1.24 11.54 -2.66
C GLY A 196 -0.44 11.45 -1.36
N TYR A 197 0.20 10.30 -1.10
CA TYR A 197 1.17 10.17 -0.01
C TYR A 197 2.31 11.18 -0.20
N ASP A 198 2.97 11.17 -1.37
CA ASP A 198 4.08 12.08 -1.68
C ASP A 198 3.68 13.56 -1.56
N ASN A 199 2.55 13.93 -2.15
CA ASN A 199 2.02 15.30 -2.06
C ASN A 199 1.82 15.74 -0.60
N MET A 200 1.27 14.86 0.25
CA MET A 200 1.02 15.18 1.65
C MET A 200 2.33 15.27 2.45
N ILE A 201 3.29 14.37 2.26
CA ILE A 201 4.61 14.46 2.91
C ILE A 201 5.28 15.78 2.57
N LYS A 202 5.36 16.13 1.28
CA LYS A 202 5.87 17.44 0.84
C LYS A 202 5.09 18.60 1.48
N GLY A 203 3.77 18.51 1.58
CA GLY A 203 2.92 19.53 2.19
C GLY A 203 3.23 19.74 3.67
N VAL A 204 3.48 18.65 4.42
CA VAL A 204 3.89 18.72 5.84
C VAL A 204 5.30 19.31 5.97
N LEU A 205 6.26 18.80 5.21
CA LEU A 205 7.65 19.29 5.27
C LEU A 205 7.73 20.77 4.90
N SER A 206 7.08 21.18 3.80
CA SER A 206 7.10 22.58 3.36
C SER A 206 6.36 23.53 4.30
N TYR A 207 5.34 23.06 5.03
CA TYR A 207 4.74 23.86 6.09
C TYR A 207 5.75 24.18 7.20
N PHE A 208 6.39 23.15 7.77
CA PHE A 208 7.30 23.35 8.90
C PHE A 208 8.59 24.07 8.51
N TRP A 209 9.10 23.81 7.31
CA TRP A 209 10.37 24.39 6.88
C TRP A 209 10.21 25.76 6.24
N ASP A 210 9.17 26.02 5.44
CA ASP A 210 9.04 27.30 4.75
C ASP A 210 8.10 28.26 5.47
N ARG A 211 6.90 27.80 5.83
CA ARG A 211 5.82 28.71 6.25
C ARG A 211 5.84 29.05 7.73
N GLU A 212 6.11 28.05 8.57
CA GLU A 212 6.11 28.25 10.01
C GLU A 212 7.40 28.92 10.48
N SER A 213 8.54 28.43 9.99
CA SER A 213 9.85 28.75 10.56
C SER A 213 10.82 29.42 9.59
N GLU A 214 10.49 29.53 8.29
CA GLU A 214 11.40 30.03 7.22
C GLU A 214 12.82 29.46 7.34
N LYS A 215 12.93 28.17 7.67
CA LYS A 215 14.20 27.51 7.96
C LYS A 215 15.07 27.44 6.73
N THR A 216 16.31 27.81 6.95
CA THR A 216 17.44 27.38 6.13
C THR A 216 18.18 26.28 6.86
N ARG A 217 18.81 25.37 6.12
CA ARG A 217 19.59 24.27 6.69
C ARG A 217 20.69 24.84 7.58
N GLY A 218 20.67 24.49 8.85
CA GLY A 218 21.61 24.91 9.87
C GLY A 218 22.81 23.97 9.96
N LYS A 219 23.25 23.68 11.19
CA LYS A 219 24.34 22.73 11.43
C LYS A 219 23.82 21.31 11.16
N VAL A 220 24.44 20.64 10.20
CA VAL A 220 24.15 19.23 9.88
C VAL A 220 24.33 18.36 11.13
N THR A 221 23.29 17.59 11.43
CA THR A 221 23.24 16.58 12.50
C THR A 221 23.64 15.21 11.95
N GLU A 222 23.91 14.24 12.84
CA GLU A 222 24.17 12.85 12.42
C GLU A 222 22.90 12.05 12.11
N LYS A 223 21.71 12.64 12.32
CA LYS A 223 20.43 11.96 12.05
C LYS A 223 20.25 11.70 10.55
N ILE A 224 19.66 10.56 10.22
CA ILE A 224 19.17 10.24 8.86
C ILE A 224 17.65 10.24 8.87
N ASN A 225 17.01 10.97 7.95
CA ASN A 225 15.57 10.90 7.80
C ASN A 225 15.18 9.65 6.99
N ILE A 226 14.09 8.99 7.39
CA ILE A 226 13.54 7.82 6.70
C ILE A 226 12.09 8.11 6.29
N ILE A 227 11.80 8.09 4.99
CA ILE A 227 10.42 8.15 4.45
C ILE A 227 10.01 6.72 4.05
N PRO A 228 9.09 6.05 4.79
CA PRO A 228 8.75 4.66 4.51
C PRO A 228 7.86 4.46 3.28
N GLY A 229 7.05 5.46 2.93
CA GLY A 229 6.09 5.37 1.82
C GLY A 229 4.74 4.78 2.24
N PHE A 230 3.88 4.53 1.25
CA PHE A 230 2.58 3.90 1.47
C PHE A 230 2.75 2.39 1.60
N ASP A 231 2.48 1.82 2.78
CA ASP A 231 2.79 0.40 3.03
C ASP A 231 1.69 -0.31 3.83
N GLY A 232 1.12 -1.37 3.26
CA GLY A 232 0.17 -2.24 3.97
C GLY A 232 0.79 -2.99 5.14
N TYR A 233 2.11 -3.16 5.14
CA TYR A 233 2.87 -3.82 6.20
C TYR A 233 3.57 -2.82 7.14
N ALA A 234 3.19 -1.54 7.10
CA ALA A 234 3.87 -0.46 7.81
C ALA A 234 4.07 -0.71 9.31
N VAL A 235 3.11 -1.38 9.98
CA VAL A 235 3.21 -1.71 11.40
C VAL A 235 4.51 -2.46 11.69
N ALA A 236 4.74 -3.55 10.98
CA ALA A 236 5.90 -4.40 11.24
C ALA A 236 7.14 -3.97 10.48
N ASN A 237 6.98 -3.45 9.25
CA ASN A 237 8.11 -2.97 8.47
C ASN A 237 8.81 -1.79 9.13
N ASN A 238 8.07 -0.82 9.67
CA ASN A 238 8.68 0.29 10.38
C ASN A 238 9.38 -0.18 11.67
N ARG A 239 8.78 -1.13 12.41
CA ARG A 239 9.41 -1.73 13.60
C ARG A 239 10.70 -2.47 13.27
N GLU A 240 10.72 -3.23 12.18
CA GLU A 240 11.92 -3.94 11.73
C GLU A 240 13.03 -2.98 11.28
N LEU A 241 12.67 -1.90 10.58
CA LEU A 241 13.63 -0.86 10.21
C LEU A 241 14.19 -0.13 11.43
N LYS A 242 13.35 0.24 12.39
CA LYS A 242 13.79 0.82 13.68
C LYS A 242 14.76 -0.12 14.38
N ARG A 243 14.45 -1.44 14.43
CA ARG A 243 15.34 -2.44 15.03
C ARG A 243 16.71 -2.46 14.36
N TYR A 244 16.81 -2.41 13.02
CA TYR A 244 18.10 -2.32 12.34
C TYR A 244 18.85 -1.03 12.67
N LEU A 245 18.18 0.11 12.59
CA LEU A 245 18.79 1.42 12.86
C LEU A 245 19.30 1.50 14.30
N ASP A 246 18.50 1.05 15.27
CA ASP A 246 18.86 0.99 16.69
C ASP A 246 20.05 0.04 16.92
N THR A 247 20.03 -1.14 16.29
CA THR A 247 21.11 -2.16 16.41
C THR A 247 22.42 -1.63 15.82
N MET A 248 22.36 -0.89 14.71
CA MET A 248 23.52 -0.21 14.11
C MET A 248 23.96 1.03 14.90
N GLY A 249 23.18 1.50 15.87
CA GLY A 249 23.44 2.74 16.61
C GLY A 249 23.37 3.99 15.72
N VAL A 250 22.46 3.98 14.74
CA VAL A 250 22.18 5.10 13.83
C VAL A 250 21.15 6.00 14.48
N GLU A 251 21.38 7.31 14.47
CA GLU A 251 20.37 8.29 14.84
C GLU A 251 19.47 8.57 13.63
N TYR A 252 18.16 8.59 13.82
CA TYR A 252 17.22 8.75 12.72
C TYR A 252 15.95 9.50 13.13
N THR A 253 15.24 9.96 12.10
CA THR A 253 13.88 10.51 12.20
C THR A 253 13.03 9.85 11.12
N PHE A 254 11.96 9.14 11.51
CA PHE A 254 10.95 8.74 10.52
C PHE A 254 10.13 9.97 10.10
N ILE A 255 9.76 10.05 8.83
CA ILE A 255 8.88 11.07 8.30
C ILE A 255 7.60 10.37 7.85
N SER A 256 6.60 10.41 8.73
CA SER A 256 5.37 9.60 8.71
C SER A 256 5.62 8.15 9.15
N ASP A 257 5.22 7.84 10.39
CA ASP A 257 5.28 6.50 10.97
C ASP A 257 3.94 6.13 11.60
N VAL A 258 3.21 5.24 10.92
CA VAL A 258 1.87 4.79 11.32
C VAL A 258 1.89 3.52 12.18
N SER A 259 3.06 3.05 12.60
CA SER A 259 3.20 1.70 13.16
C SER A 259 2.46 1.46 14.48
N ASP A 260 2.19 2.52 15.25
CA ASP A 260 1.47 2.42 16.52
C ASP A 260 -0.04 2.70 16.36
N ILE A 261 -0.42 3.72 15.58
CA ILE A 261 -1.84 4.06 15.37
C ILE A 261 -2.65 2.96 14.67
N TYR A 262 -2.00 2.13 13.85
CA TYR A 262 -2.60 0.94 13.25
C TYR A 262 -2.29 -0.36 14.01
N ASP A 263 -1.94 -0.27 15.30
CA ASP A 263 -1.73 -1.42 16.17
C ASP A 263 -1.97 -1.10 17.65
N THR A 264 -3.03 -0.33 17.94
CA THR A 264 -3.32 0.10 19.31
C THR A 264 -3.80 -1.08 20.19
N PRO A 265 -3.46 -1.12 21.48
CA PRO A 265 -3.87 -2.22 22.35
C PRO A 265 -5.38 -2.14 22.66
N SER A 266 -6.04 -3.30 22.68
CA SER A 266 -7.43 -3.44 23.17
C SER A 266 -7.44 -3.63 24.69
N ASP A 267 -7.20 -2.55 25.44
CA ASP A 267 -7.12 -2.54 26.91
C ASP A 267 -8.33 -1.88 27.60
N GLY A 268 -9.42 -1.66 26.85
CA GLY A 268 -10.61 -0.95 27.31
C GLY A 268 -10.57 0.56 27.05
N THR A 269 -9.45 1.11 26.56
CA THR A 269 -9.32 2.53 26.18
C THR A 269 -9.11 2.68 24.68
N TYR A 270 -10.03 3.39 24.02
CA TYR A 270 -9.82 3.81 22.63
C TYR A 270 -8.83 4.97 22.56
N ARG A 271 -7.78 4.80 21.76
CA ARG A 271 -6.78 5.82 21.45
C ARG A 271 -7.03 6.35 20.05
N MET A 272 -7.42 7.62 19.94
CA MET A 272 -7.59 8.28 18.64
C MET A 272 -6.24 8.59 17.97
N TYR A 273 -5.20 8.76 18.78
CA TYR A 273 -3.83 9.02 18.36
C TYR A 273 -2.91 8.13 19.19
N ASP A 274 -1.90 7.55 18.55
CA ASP A 274 -0.84 6.80 19.23
C ASP A 274 0.43 6.81 18.36
N GLY A 275 1.59 6.95 19.00
CA GLY A 275 2.88 7.09 18.31
C GLY A 275 2.97 8.29 17.36
N GLY A 276 3.50 8.06 16.16
CA GLY A 276 3.69 9.07 15.12
C GLY A 276 4.97 9.89 15.25
N THR A 277 5.40 10.48 14.13
CA THR A 277 6.55 11.38 14.04
C THR A 277 6.30 12.64 14.84
N LYS A 278 7.15 12.95 15.82
CA LYS A 278 7.03 14.17 16.63
C LYS A 278 7.16 15.41 15.75
N LEU A 279 6.30 16.41 15.96
CA LEU A 279 6.31 17.62 15.13
C LEU A 279 7.64 18.40 15.26
N ASP A 280 8.26 18.38 16.44
CA ASP A 280 9.59 18.97 16.65
C ASP A 280 10.71 18.22 15.91
N ASP A 281 10.58 16.90 15.75
CA ASP A 281 11.49 16.13 14.90
C ASP A 281 11.30 16.51 13.42
N VAL A 282 10.07 16.75 12.96
CA VAL A 282 9.82 17.25 11.59
C VAL A 282 10.47 18.62 11.38
N ARG A 283 10.35 19.53 12.36
CA ARG A 283 10.99 20.87 12.30
C ARG A 283 12.50 20.79 12.22
N THR A 284 13.13 19.82 12.90
CA THR A 284 14.59 19.65 12.94
C THR A 284 15.12 18.72 11.85
N ALA A 285 14.25 17.96 11.18
CA ALA A 285 14.61 17.05 10.10
C ALA A 285 15.29 17.74 8.91
N ILE A 286 15.14 19.07 8.73
CA ILE A 286 15.88 19.84 7.71
C ILE A 286 17.41 19.79 7.93
N ASP A 287 17.85 19.59 9.17
CA ASP A 287 19.26 19.54 9.54
C ASP A 287 19.83 18.12 9.52
N ALA A 288 19.06 17.11 9.12
CA ALA A 288 19.53 15.73 8.97
C ALA A 288 20.69 15.64 7.96
N LYS A 289 21.55 14.63 8.15
CA LYS A 289 22.70 14.33 7.29
C LYS A 289 22.27 14.02 5.85
N ALA A 290 21.22 13.23 5.72
CA ALA A 290 20.60 12.82 4.47
C ALA A 290 19.16 12.36 4.71
N THR A 291 18.38 12.24 3.63
CA THR A 291 17.07 11.59 3.64
C THR A 291 17.07 10.35 2.76
N ILE A 292 16.59 9.23 3.29
CA ILE A 292 16.36 7.99 2.55
C ILE A 292 14.85 7.77 2.40
N ALA A 293 14.37 7.59 1.17
CA ALA A 293 13.03 7.08 0.92
C ALA A 293 13.07 5.60 0.53
N LEU A 294 12.13 4.81 1.08
CA LEU A 294 12.07 3.37 0.83
C LEU A 294 11.24 3.00 -0.39
N GLN A 295 10.49 3.96 -0.92
CA GLN A 295 9.58 3.80 -2.05
C GLN A 295 9.67 5.02 -2.97
N HIS A 296 10.14 4.78 -4.19
CA HIS A 296 10.39 5.81 -5.17
C HIS A 296 9.12 6.53 -5.61
N ASP A 297 8.09 5.77 -5.96
CA ASP A 297 6.82 6.28 -6.48
C ASP A 297 5.93 6.91 -5.38
N CYS A 298 6.38 6.90 -4.12
CA CYS A 298 5.79 7.59 -2.97
C CYS A 298 6.56 8.83 -2.50
N SER A 299 7.67 9.21 -3.14
CA SER A 299 8.59 10.20 -2.56
C SER A 299 9.23 11.18 -3.56
N ALA A 300 8.97 11.05 -4.86
CA ALA A 300 9.64 11.84 -5.89
C ALA A 300 9.61 13.37 -5.63
N LYS A 301 8.45 13.95 -5.38
CA LYS A 301 8.31 15.40 -5.13
C LYS A 301 8.84 15.80 -3.77
N SER A 302 8.70 14.92 -2.77
CA SER A 302 9.23 15.14 -1.43
C SER A 302 10.76 15.19 -1.46
N LEU A 303 11.42 14.25 -2.16
CA LEU A 303 12.88 14.24 -2.30
C LEU A 303 13.38 15.43 -3.12
N GLU A 304 12.73 15.77 -4.25
CA GLU A 304 13.06 16.97 -5.01
C GLU A 304 13.03 18.22 -4.12
N TYR A 305 11.98 18.36 -3.31
CA TYR A 305 11.87 19.45 -2.35
C TYR A 305 12.98 19.41 -1.28
N ILE A 306 13.28 18.25 -0.72
CA ILE A 306 14.35 18.06 0.28
C ILE A 306 15.72 18.42 -0.31
N GLU A 307 15.99 18.11 -1.57
CA GLU A 307 17.22 18.50 -2.27
C GLU A 307 17.33 20.01 -2.42
N THR A 308 16.23 20.72 -2.65
CA THR A 308 16.24 22.20 -2.66
C THR A 308 16.63 22.80 -1.31
N LYS A 309 16.48 22.05 -0.22
CA LYS A 309 16.98 22.41 1.12
C LYS A 309 18.43 22.00 1.37
N GLY A 310 19.06 21.41 0.36
CA GLY A 310 20.48 21.05 0.34
C GLY A 310 20.80 19.71 0.97
N GLN A 311 19.81 18.87 1.29
CA GLN A 311 20.08 17.53 1.81
C GLN A 311 20.39 16.55 0.68
N PRO A 312 21.41 15.69 0.84
CA PRO A 312 21.56 14.49 0.02
C PRO A 312 20.35 13.57 0.19
N THR A 313 19.91 12.95 -0.89
CA THR A 313 18.83 11.97 -0.87
C THR A 313 19.29 10.61 -1.40
N ALA A 314 18.62 9.55 -0.95
CA ALA A 314 18.69 8.23 -1.55
C ALA A 314 17.28 7.65 -1.64
N ASN A 315 17.03 6.85 -2.67
CA ASN A 315 15.71 6.30 -2.93
C ASN A 315 15.81 4.81 -3.26
N PHE A 316 14.85 4.04 -2.77
CA PHE A 316 14.75 2.60 -2.95
C PHE A 316 13.38 2.24 -3.53
N ARG A 317 13.27 1.01 -4.03
CA ARG A 317 12.03 0.44 -4.57
C ARG A 317 11.61 -0.75 -3.73
N TYR A 318 11.07 -0.47 -2.53
CA TYR A 318 10.61 -1.44 -1.53
C TYR A 318 11.66 -2.54 -1.28
N PRO A 319 12.74 -2.25 -0.54
CA PRO A 319 13.94 -3.09 -0.48
C PRO A 319 13.68 -4.45 0.20
N MET A 320 13.31 -5.44 -0.61
CA MET A 320 13.03 -6.82 -0.20
C MET A 320 14.17 -7.76 -0.58
N GLY A 321 14.16 -8.95 0.04
CA GLY A 321 15.13 -10.01 -0.24
C GLY A 321 16.52 -9.71 0.32
N VAL A 322 17.52 -10.46 -0.15
CA VAL A 322 18.90 -10.34 0.30
C VAL A 322 19.51 -9.06 -0.25
N SER A 323 19.48 -8.86 -1.57
CA SER A 323 20.20 -7.74 -2.21
C SER A 323 19.55 -6.39 -1.91
N GLY A 324 18.21 -6.35 -1.84
CA GLY A 324 17.48 -5.13 -1.45
C GLY A 324 17.82 -4.70 -0.03
N THR A 325 17.85 -5.65 0.91
CA THR A 325 18.25 -5.39 2.31
C THR A 325 19.72 -5.00 2.40
N ASP A 326 20.62 -5.73 1.73
CA ASP A 326 22.05 -5.42 1.68
C ASP A 326 22.27 -3.98 1.19
N ALA A 327 21.64 -3.59 0.08
CA ALA A 327 21.77 -2.25 -0.50
C ALA A 327 21.30 -1.15 0.46
N LEU A 328 20.18 -1.37 1.16
CA LEU A 328 19.67 -0.43 2.16
C LEU A 328 20.65 -0.27 3.33
N LEU A 329 21.08 -1.38 3.94
CA LEU A 329 21.95 -1.36 5.11
C LEU A 329 23.34 -0.82 4.79
N MET A 330 23.89 -1.14 3.61
CA MET A 330 25.14 -0.55 3.13
C MET A 330 25.02 0.95 2.94
N LYS A 331 23.92 1.45 2.35
CA LYS A 331 23.70 2.90 2.20
C LYS A 331 23.54 3.60 3.55
N ILE A 332 22.84 2.98 4.51
CA ILE A 332 22.72 3.47 5.89
C ILE A 332 24.11 3.51 6.55
N SER A 333 24.91 2.47 6.39
CA SER A 333 26.28 2.40 6.92
C SER A 333 27.18 3.47 6.32
N GLU A 334 27.13 3.67 5.00
CA GLU A 334 27.85 4.72 4.27
C GLU A 334 27.50 6.12 4.80
N LEU A 335 26.21 6.42 4.95
CA LEU A 335 25.75 7.73 5.38
C LEU A 335 26.03 7.98 6.87
N SER A 336 25.81 6.99 7.72
CA SER A 336 25.97 7.13 9.18
C SER A 336 27.42 6.97 9.66
N GLY A 337 28.28 6.31 8.87
CA GLY A 337 29.60 5.86 9.30
C GLY A 337 29.58 4.73 10.34
N LYS A 338 28.40 4.15 10.62
CA LYS A 338 28.24 3.04 11.56
C LYS A 338 28.41 1.71 10.84
N PRO A 339 29.22 0.76 11.36
CA PRO A 339 29.35 -0.56 10.75
C PRO A 339 28.06 -1.36 10.91
N ILE A 340 27.83 -2.32 10.01
CA ILE A 340 26.77 -3.33 10.16
C ILE A 340 27.24 -4.34 11.23
N PRO A 341 26.50 -4.55 12.33
CA PRO A 341 26.90 -5.49 13.38
C PRO A 341 26.81 -6.97 12.96
N GLU A 342 27.65 -7.81 13.57
CA GLU A 342 27.69 -9.27 13.34
C GLU A 342 26.32 -9.95 13.57
N SER A 343 25.47 -9.41 14.44
CA SER A 343 24.11 -9.94 14.66
C SER A 343 23.24 -9.85 13.40
N ILE A 344 23.35 -8.75 12.65
CA ILE A 344 22.63 -8.56 11.39
C ILE A 344 23.23 -9.45 10.30
N GLU A 345 24.56 -9.58 10.25
CA GLU A 345 25.23 -10.50 9.31
C GLU A 345 24.81 -11.96 9.54
N LYS A 346 24.59 -12.37 10.80
CA LYS A 346 24.05 -13.70 11.15
C LYS A 346 22.61 -13.87 10.69
N GLU A 347 21.77 -12.84 10.78
CA GLU A 347 20.40 -12.88 10.23
C GLU A 347 20.42 -13.05 8.70
N ARG A 348 21.28 -12.29 8.01
CA ARG A 348 21.53 -12.46 6.58
C ARG A 348 21.95 -13.89 6.24
N GLY A 349 22.90 -14.45 6.98
CA GLY A 349 23.39 -15.83 6.79
C GLY A 349 22.28 -16.86 6.94
N ARG A 350 21.40 -16.71 7.94
CA ARG A 350 20.24 -17.60 8.16
C ARG A 350 19.20 -17.53 7.06
N LEU A 351 18.99 -16.35 6.47
CA LEU A 351 18.13 -16.21 5.30
C LEU A 351 18.72 -16.96 4.09
N VAL A 352 20.01 -16.79 3.83
CA VAL A 352 20.71 -17.46 2.72
C VAL A 352 20.69 -18.99 2.90
N ASP A 353 20.85 -19.46 4.14
CA ASP A 353 20.73 -20.87 4.51
C ASP A 353 19.33 -21.42 4.17
N ALA A 354 18.26 -20.76 4.65
CA ALA A 354 16.88 -21.16 4.35
C ALA A 354 16.55 -21.14 2.85
N MET A 355 17.09 -20.16 2.10
CA MET A 355 16.97 -20.12 0.64
C MET A 355 17.68 -21.33 -0.01
N THR A 356 18.86 -21.70 0.50
CA THR A 356 19.63 -22.85 -0.01
C THR A 356 18.91 -24.17 0.27
N ASP A 357 18.34 -24.33 1.45
CA ASP A 357 17.57 -25.51 1.83
C ASP A 357 16.32 -25.70 0.95
N SER A 358 15.68 -24.59 0.57
CA SER A 358 14.34 -24.60 -0.04
C SER A 358 14.34 -24.37 -1.55
N GLN A 359 15.48 -24.05 -2.16
CA GLN A 359 15.57 -23.64 -3.57
C GLN A 359 14.99 -24.67 -4.55
N ALA A 360 15.04 -25.97 -4.21
CA ALA A 360 14.53 -27.04 -5.07
C ALA A 360 13.03 -26.88 -5.37
N TYR A 361 12.28 -26.27 -4.45
CA TYR A 361 10.84 -26.02 -4.62
C TYR A 361 10.55 -24.70 -5.36
N LEU A 362 11.51 -23.78 -5.36
CA LEU A 362 11.36 -22.42 -5.90
C LEU A 362 11.88 -22.31 -7.33
N HIS A 363 12.96 -23.00 -7.66
CA HIS A 363 13.62 -22.92 -8.96
C HIS A 363 12.63 -23.15 -10.12
N GLY A 364 12.58 -22.19 -11.04
CA GLY A 364 11.74 -22.24 -12.24
C GLY A 364 10.24 -22.02 -11.99
N LYS A 365 9.80 -21.73 -10.75
CA LYS A 365 8.39 -21.41 -10.48
C LYS A 365 8.01 -20.11 -11.19
N LYS A 366 6.96 -20.18 -12.01
CA LYS A 366 6.41 -19.03 -12.72
C LYS A 366 5.45 -18.28 -11.82
N VAL A 367 5.62 -16.97 -11.72
CA VAL A 367 4.85 -16.15 -10.78
C VAL A 367 4.29 -14.92 -11.49
N ALA A 368 2.98 -14.68 -11.32
CA ALA A 368 2.37 -13.40 -11.65
C ALA A 368 2.39 -12.50 -10.41
N VAL A 369 2.78 -11.24 -10.57
CA VAL A 369 2.89 -10.27 -9.46
C VAL A 369 2.12 -9.01 -9.82
N PHE A 370 1.31 -8.50 -8.90
CA PHE A 370 0.72 -7.18 -9.04
C PHE A 370 0.72 -6.37 -7.74
N GLY A 371 0.73 -5.05 -7.87
CA GLY A 371 0.66 -4.11 -6.75
C GLY A 371 1.17 -2.71 -7.12
N ASP A 372 1.53 -1.94 -6.09
CA ASP A 372 2.20 -0.66 -6.26
C ASP A 372 3.59 -0.84 -6.91
N PRO A 373 4.10 0.17 -7.65
CA PRO A 373 5.28 0.02 -8.50
C PRO A 373 6.52 -0.47 -7.72
N ASP A 374 6.78 0.12 -6.56
CA ASP A 374 7.93 -0.24 -5.72
C ASP A 374 7.78 -1.63 -5.10
N PHE A 375 6.59 -2.01 -4.63
CA PHE A 375 6.32 -3.37 -4.15
C PHE A 375 6.59 -4.41 -5.24
N VAL A 376 6.07 -4.19 -6.46
CA VAL A 376 6.27 -5.13 -7.57
C VAL A 376 7.76 -5.25 -7.88
N TYR A 377 8.51 -4.15 -7.88
CA TYR A 377 9.95 -4.18 -8.08
C TYR A 377 10.67 -4.99 -6.99
N GLY A 378 10.42 -4.70 -5.72
CA GLY A 378 11.03 -5.39 -4.59
C GLY A 378 10.74 -6.89 -4.59
N MET A 379 9.47 -7.27 -4.78
CA MET A 379 9.04 -8.66 -4.83
C MET A 379 9.67 -9.40 -6.02
N VAL A 380 9.72 -8.77 -7.19
CA VAL A 380 10.33 -9.35 -8.40
C VAL A 380 11.84 -9.53 -8.22
N SER A 381 12.52 -8.56 -7.61
CA SER A 381 13.95 -8.70 -7.28
C SER A 381 14.18 -9.92 -6.40
N PHE A 382 13.37 -10.11 -5.36
CA PHE A 382 13.53 -11.26 -4.46
C PHE A 382 13.16 -12.60 -5.13
N LEU A 383 12.14 -12.63 -5.98
CA LEU A 383 11.81 -13.81 -6.78
C LEU A 383 12.97 -14.26 -7.68
N LEU A 384 13.67 -13.31 -8.31
CA LEU A 384 14.84 -13.59 -9.14
C LEU A 384 16.00 -14.16 -8.31
N GLU A 385 16.20 -13.70 -7.07
CA GLU A 385 17.19 -14.28 -6.14
C GLU A 385 16.89 -15.73 -5.77
N MET A 386 15.60 -16.09 -5.67
CA MET A 386 15.14 -17.45 -5.39
C MET A 386 15.10 -18.36 -6.63
N GLY A 387 15.45 -17.84 -7.82
CA GLY A 387 15.41 -18.58 -9.07
C GLY A 387 13.99 -18.79 -9.63
N CYS A 388 13.01 -17.99 -9.20
CA CYS A 388 11.67 -17.97 -9.76
C CYS A 388 11.60 -17.09 -11.03
N GLU A 389 10.62 -17.35 -11.89
CA GLU A 389 10.35 -16.61 -13.13
C GLU A 389 9.13 -15.67 -12.95
N PRO A 390 9.32 -14.37 -12.70
CA PRO A 390 8.24 -13.38 -12.52
C PRO A 390 7.56 -13.01 -13.85
N LEU A 391 6.90 -13.99 -14.48
CA LEU A 391 6.41 -13.95 -15.85
C LEU A 391 5.52 -12.74 -16.17
N HIS A 392 4.60 -12.39 -15.27
CA HIS A 392 3.66 -11.29 -15.45
C HIS A 392 3.77 -10.26 -14.33
N CYS A 393 4.48 -9.17 -14.56
CA CYS A 393 4.66 -8.08 -13.59
C CYS A 393 3.71 -6.92 -13.91
N LEU A 394 2.68 -6.68 -13.11
CA LEU A 394 1.64 -5.68 -13.40
C LEU A 394 1.54 -4.60 -12.32
N SER A 395 1.50 -3.34 -12.74
CA SER A 395 1.18 -2.23 -11.85
C SER A 395 0.22 -1.26 -12.54
N THR A 396 -0.99 -1.12 -12.00
CA THR A 396 -2.01 -0.21 -12.57
C THR A 396 -1.58 1.26 -12.48
N ASN A 397 -0.78 1.61 -11.50
CA ASN A 397 -0.21 2.94 -11.27
C ASN A 397 1.26 3.07 -11.69
N GLY A 398 1.85 2.06 -12.34
CA GLY A 398 3.21 2.12 -12.88
C GLY A 398 3.37 3.11 -14.04
N GLY A 399 4.44 3.91 -13.99
CA GLY A 399 4.83 4.87 -15.04
C GLY A 399 5.92 4.35 -15.99
N LYS A 400 6.30 5.17 -16.98
CA LYS A 400 7.34 4.81 -17.97
C LYS A 400 8.71 4.55 -17.33
N GLU A 401 9.08 5.34 -16.34
CA GLU A 401 10.34 5.16 -15.61
C GLU A 401 10.37 3.84 -14.84
N TRP A 402 9.25 3.48 -14.19
CA TRP A 402 9.10 2.18 -13.55
C TRP A 402 9.24 1.02 -14.53
N VAL A 403 8.65 1.13 -15.74
CA VAL A 403 8.82 0.11 -16.79
C VAL A 403 10.29 -0.09 -17.13
N ALA A 404 11.03 1.00 -17.37
CA ALA A 404 12.46 0.92 -17.67
C ALA A 404 13.27 0.27 -16.53
N ALA A 405 12.95 0.62 -15.27
CA ALA A 405 13.59 0.03 -14.10
C ALA A 405 13.29 -1.48 -13.97
N MET A 406 12.03 -1.89 -14.20
CA MET A 406 11.62 -3.30 -14.19
C MET A 406 12.28 -4.10 -15.31
N GLU A 407 12.33 -3.56 -16.53
CA GLU A 407 12.99 -4.21 -17.66
C GLU A 407 14.50 -4.40 -17.40
N ALA A 408 15.16 -3.40 -16.81
CA ALA A 408 16.55 -3.51 -16.41
C ALA A 408 16.75 -4.57 -15.31
N LEU A 409 15.87 -4.63 -14.31
CA LEU A 409 15.88 -5.66 -13.27
C LEU A 409 15.73 -7.06 -13.86
N LEU A 410 14.74 -7.27 -14.74
CA LEU A 410 14.53 -8.55 -15.41
C LEU A 410 15.74 -8.95 -16.28
N ALA A 411 16.33 -8.00 -17.00
CA ALA A 411 17.51 -8.25 -17.81
C ALA A 411 18.77 -8.61 -16.99
N SER A 412 18.81 -8.28 -15.69
CA SER A 412 19.94 -8.58 -14.80
C SER A 412 20.05 -10.05 -14.39
N SER A 413 19.02 -10.87 -14.66
CA SER A 413 18.94 -12.26 -14.23
C SER A 413 18.47 -13.17 -15.38
N PRO A 414 19.03 -14.38 -15.54
CA PRO A 414 18.54 -15.33 -16.53
C PRO A 414 17.07 -15.73 -16.28
N PHE A 415 16.61 -15.68 -15.03
CA PHE A 415 15.21 -15.98 -14.66
C PHE A 415 14.23 -14.87 -15.05
N GLY A 416 14.74 -13.69 -15.45
CA GLY A 416 13.92 -12.64 -16.04
C GLY A 416 13.67 -12.83 -17.54
N ALA A 417 14.27 -13.84 -18.18
CA ALA A 417 14.07 -14.12 -19.60
C ALA A 417 12.59 -14.44 -19.89
N GLY A 418 11.99 -13.73 -20.83
CA GLY A 418 10.58 -13.92 -21.21
C GLY A 418 9.55 -13.30 -20.27
N CYS A 419 9.97 -12.73 -19.14
CA CYS A 419 9.10 -11.98 -18.24
C CYS A 419 8.67 -10.64 -18.87
N LYS A 420 7.45 -10.20 -18.55
CA LYS A 420 6.84 -9.01 -19.16
C LYS A 420 6.33 -8.03 -18.10
N VAL A 421 6.48 -6.75 -18.42
CA VAL A 421 6.06 -5.63 -17.56
C VAL A 421 4.80 -4.97 -18.12
N TYR A 422 3.78 -4.80 -17.28
CA TYR A 422 2.45 -4.32 -17.65
C TYR A 422 2.04 -3.09 -16.86
N ALA A 423 2.55 -1.92 -17.28
CA ALA A 423 2.12 -0.63 -16.75
C ALA A 423 0.71 -0.23 -17.23
N GLY A 424 -0.07 0.39 -16.33
CA GLY A 424 -1.39 0.93 -16.64
C GLY A 424 -2.46 -0.12 -16.98
N LYS A 425 -2.17 -1.41 -16.74
CA LYS A 425 -3.11 -2.51 -16.91
C LYS A 425 -3.82 -2.80 -15.58
N ASP A 426 -4.96 -3.47 -15.66
CA ASP A 426 -5.81 -3.79 -14.51
C ASP A 426 -5.92 -5.31 -14.31
N LEU A 427 -6.59 -5.75 -13.24
CA LEU A 427 -6.68 -7.18 -12.92
C LEU A 427 -7.51 -7.97 -13.94
N TRP A 428 -8.34 -7.31 -14.75
CA TRP A 428 -9.00 -7.98 -15.87
C TRP A 428 -8.03 -8.31 -17.01
N HIS A 429 -6.99 -7.51 -17.22
CA HIS A 429 -5.88 -7.88 -18.09
C HIS A 429 -5.08 -9.05 -17.50
N MET A 430 -4.75 -8.98 -16.19
CA MET A 430 -4.06 -10.08 -15.49
C MET A 430 -4.81 -11.40 -15.65
N ARG A 431 -6.15 -11.39 -15.52
CA ARG A 431 -6.99 -12.56 -15.76
C ARG A 431 -6.75 -13.19 -17.12
N SER A 432 -6.72 -12.40 -18.20
CA SER A 432 -6.43 -12.91 -19.54
C SER A 432 -5.01 -13.45 -19.68
N LEU A 433 -4.02 -12.83 -19.03
CA LEU A 433 -2.65 -13.37 -18.97
C LEU A 433 -2.63 -14.74 -18.33
N LEU A 434 -3.25 -14.90 -17.16
CA LEU A 434 -3.27 -16.16 -16.41
C LEU A 434 -4.00 -17.31 -17.12
N PHE A 435 -4.97 -17.03 -18.00
CA PHE A 435 -5.59 -18.07 -18.83
C PHE A 435 -4.75 -18.48 -20.05
N THR A 436 -4.02 -17.54 -20.65
CA THR A 436 -3.33 -17.75 -21.93
C THR A 436 -1.86 -18.12 -21.77
N GLU A 437 -1.23 -17.64 -20.70
CA GLU A 437 0.14 -17.88 -20.27
C GLU A 437 0.12 -18.16 -18.74
N PRO A 438 -0.40 -19.33 -18.30
CA PRO A 438 -0.58 -19.62 -16.87
C PRO A 438 0.74 -19.62 -16.09
N THR A 439 0.66 -19.21 -14.83
CA THR A 439 1.75 -19.23 -13.85
C THR A 439 1.45 -20.23 -12.74
N ASP A 440 2.46 -20.62 -11.95
CA ASP A 440 2.27 -21.52 -10.80
C ASP A 440 1.65 -20.81 -9.60
N LEU A 441 2.01 -19.53 -9.43
CA LEU A 441 1.57 -18.70 -8.30
C LEU A 441 1.11 -17.31 -8.78
N LEU A 442 0.27 -16.68 -7.97
CA LEU A 442 -0.10 -15.27 -8.07
C LEU A 442 0.24 -14.58 -6.75
N ILE A 443 1.04 -13.52 -6.79
CA ILE A 443 1.33 -12.66 -5.64
C ILE A 443 0.61 -11.32 -5.82
N GLY A 444 -0.17 -10.93 -4.83
CA GLY A 444 -0.95 -9.69 -4.91
C GLY A 444 -1.73 -9.37 -3.63
N SER A 445 -2.83 -8.63 -3.81
CA SER A 445 -3.76 -8.26 -2.74
C SER A 445 -5.00 -9.15 -2.71
N SER A 446 -5.92 -8.91 -1.76
CA SER A 446 -7.18 -9.68 -1.66
C SER A 446 -8.03 -9.66 -2.92
N TYR A 447 -7.87 -8.68 -3.82
CA TYR A 447 -8.57 -8.66 -5.10
C TYR A 447 -8.16 -9.82 -6.02
N GLY A 448 -6.94 -10.36 -5.85
CA GLY A 448 -6.46 -11.53 -6.59
C GLY A 448 -7.27 -12.80 -6.31
N LYS A 449 -8.08 -12.86 -5.24
CA LYS A 449 -8.92 -14.03 -4.95
C LYS A 449 -9.93 -14.34 -6.05
N TYR A 450 -10.34 -13.30 -6.79
CA TYR A 450 -11.22 -13.46 -7.94
C TYR A 450 -10.48 -14.06 -9.13
N LEU A 451 -9.18 -13.75 -9.27
CA LEU A 451 -8.32 -14.39 -10.27
C LEU A 451 -8.09 -15.86 -9.90
N GLU A 452 -7.74 -16.15 -8.63
CA GLU A 452 -7.60 -17.52 -8.13
C GLU A 452 -8.87 -18.34 -8.36
N LYS A 453 -10.05 -17.79 -8.07
CA LYS A 453 -11.33 -18.44 -8.35
C LYS A 453 -11.54 -18.74 -9.83
N ASP A 454 -11.18 -17.81 -10.72
CA ASP A 454 -11.45 -17.92 -12.15
C ASP A 454 -10.44 -18.83 -12.86
N THR A 455 -9.16 -18.73 -12.49
CA THR A 455 -8.04 -19.35 -13.21
C THR A 455 -7.49 -20.59 -12.51
N GLY A 456 -7.83 -20.80 -11.24
CA GLY A 456 -7.26 -21.86 -10.40
C GLY A 456 -5.83 -21.56 -9.94
N ILE A 457 -5.26 -20.40 -10.27
CA ILE A 457 -3.89 -20.07 -9.88
C ILE A 457 -3.86 -19.57 -8.42
N PRO A 458 -3.12 -20.24 -7.52
CA PRO A 458 -3.13 -19.95 -6.09
C PRO A 458 -2.61 -18.54 -5.76
N LEU A 459 -3.35 -17.80 -4.92
CA LEU A 459 -2.99 -16.44 -4.48
C LEU A 459 -2.20 -16.44 -3.16
N ILE A 460 -1.07 -15.75 -3.16
CA ILE A 460 -0.29 -15.33 -1.99
C ILE A 460 -0.51 -13.82 -1.77
N ARG A 461 -0.79 -13.43 -0.51
CA ARG A 461 -1.27 -12.07 -0.18
C ARG A 461 -0.15 -11.23 0.45
N LEU A 462 0.61 -10.53 -0.38
CA LEU A 462 1.78 -9.75 0.05
C LEU A 462 1.70 -8.25 -0.25
N THR A 463 0.57 -7.74 -0.78
CA THR A 463 0.41 -6.29 -0.97
C THR A 463 -0.98 -5.78 -0.61
N PHE A 464 -1.07 -4.47 -0.43
CA PHE A 464 -2.27 -3.78 -0.01
C PHE A 464 -3.37 -3.85 -1.09
N PRO A 465 -4.66 -3.99 -0.70
CA PRO A 465 -5.15 -4.31 0.63
C PRO A 465 -5.32 -5.82 0.85
N ILE A 466 -5.08 -6.25 2.09
CA ILE A 466 -5.42 -7.60 2.56
C ILE A 466 -6.63 -7.50 3.48
N PHE A 467 -7.81 -7.85 2.97
CA PHE A 467 -9.09 -7.78 3.68
C PHE A 467 -9.56 -9.11 4.24
N ASP A 468 -9.27 -10.20 3.52
CA ASP A 468 -9.79 -11.53 3.78
C ASP A 468 -8.81 -12.45 4.52
N ARG A 469 -7.74 -11.87 5.09
CA ARG A 469 -6.87 -12.47 6.11
C ARG A 469 -6.64 -11.45 7.21
N HIS A 470 -6.33 -11.91 8.41
CA HIS A 470 -6.23 -11.07 9.60
C HIS A 470 -4.78 -10.97 10.06
N HIS A 471 -4.36 -9.76 10.46
CA HIS A 471 -3.09 -9.49 11.16
C HIS A 471 -1.79 -9.70 10.36
N HIS A 472 -1.84 -10.01 9.06
CA HIS A 472 -0.63 -10.13 8.23
C HIS A 472 0.26 -8.86 8.30
N HIS A 473 -0.34 -7.68 8.40
CA HIS A 473 0.35 -6.38 8.53
C HIS A 473 1.24 -6.26 9.78
N ARG A 474 1.08 -7.14 10.78
CA ARG A 474 1.84 -7.14 12.06
C ARG A 474 3.15 -7.92 12.01
N PHE A 475 3.48 -8.51 10.87
CA PHE A 475 4.75 -9.19 10.64
C PHE A 475 5.48 -8.52 9.47
N PRO A 476 6.82 -8.46 9.45
CA PRO A 476 7.54 -7.69 8.44
C PRO A 476 7.59 -8.42 7.10
N THR A 477 7.83 -7.66 6.04
CA THR A 477 8.19 -8.10 4.68
C THR A 477 9.52 -7.49 4.22
N LEU A 478 9.99 -6.43 4.89
CA LEU A 478 11.30 -5.82 4.69
C LEU A 478 12.37 -6.45 5.62
N GLY A 479 13.63 -6.28 5.25
CA GLY A 479 14.76 -6.82 6.02
C GLY A 479 14.94 -8.32 5.85
N TYR A 480 16.00 -8.88 6.44
CA TYR A 480 16.27 -10.31 6.37
C TYR A 480 15.19 -11.14 7.06
N GLN A 481 14.66 -10.67 8.20
CA GLN A 481 13.56 -11.33 8.90
C GLN A 481 12.26 -11.29 8.09
N GLY A 482 11.95 -10.17 7.43
CA GLY A 482 10.80 -10.07 6.54
C GLY A 482 10.94 -10.94 5.30
N ALA A 483 12.12 -10.96 4.69
CA ALA A 483 12.42 -11.83 3.56
C ALA A 483 12.31 -13.32 3.93
N LEU A 484 12.77 -13.73 5.11
CA LEU A 484 12.59 -15.10 5.61
C LEU A 484 11.10 -15.46 5.75
N ARG A 485 10.30 -14.55 6.31
CA ARG A 485 8.86 -14.76 6.42
C ARG A 485 8.19 -14.88 5.04
N VAL A 486 8.55 -14.01 4.08
CA VAL A 486 8.03 -14.06 2.71
C VAL A 486 8.41 -15.38 2.03
N LEU A 487 9.65 -15.83 2.19
CA LEU A 487 10.13 -17.14 1.70
C LEU A 487 9.25 -18.27 2.25
N VAL A 488 9.03 -18.30 3.56
CA VAL A 488 8.17 -19.31 4.21
C VAL A 488 6.74 -19.25 3.70
N GLU A 489 6.14 -18.06 3.56
CA GLU A 489 4.76 -17.91 3.05
C GLU A 489 4.62 -18.42 1.60
N ILE A 490 5.66 -18.25 0.76
CA ILE A 490 5.68 -18.81 -0.60
C ILE A 490 5.80 -20.34 -0.56
N LEU A 491 6.72 -20.87 0.26
CA LEU A 491 6.95 -22.30 0.38
C LEU A 491 5.72 -23.03 0.93
N ASP A 492 5.12 -22.51 2.00
CA ASP A 492 3.89 -23.07 2.58
C ASP A 492 2.79 -23.15 1.51
N ARG A 493 2.62 -22.10 0.70
CA ARG A 493 1.62 -22.14 -0.38
C ARG A 493 1.94 -23.19 -1.44
N ILE A 494 3.21 -23.36 -1.81
CA ILE A 494 3.64 -24.41 -2.73
C ILE A 494 3.34 -25.79 -2.15
N PHE A 495 3.66 -26.03 -0.88
CA PHE A 495 3.43 -27.31 -0.23
C PHE A 495 1.94 -27.63 -0.07
N GLU A 496 1.12 -26.67 0.36
CA GLU A 496 -0.34 -26.82 0.44
C GLU A 496 -0.95 -27.23 -0.91
N VAL A 497 -0.53 -26.57 -1.99
CA VAL A 497 -1.02 -26.87 -3.35
C VAL A 497 -0.54 -28.25 -3.79
N THR A 498 0.71 -28.61 -3.49
CA THR A 498 1.28 -29.92 -3.82
C THR A 498 0.53 -31.03 -3.11
N ASP A 499 0.29 -30.88 -1.82
CA ASP A 499 -0.44 -31.83 -0.99
C ASP A 499 -1.90 -32.02 -1.44
N ALA A 500 -2.56 -30.96 -1.90
CA ALA A 500 -3.90 -31.04 -2.45
C ALA A 500 -3.98 -31.67 -3.86
N SER A 501 -2.84 -31.86 -4.54
CA SER A 501 -2.81 -32.23 -5.96
C SER A 501 -2.68 -33.73 -6.25
N SER A 502 -2.20 -34.55 -5.30
CA SER A 502 -1.91 -35.97 -5.56
C SER A 502 -1.89 -36.80 -4.29
N ASP A 503 -2.67 -37.89 -4.28
CA ASP A 503 -2.63 -38.91 -3.21
C ASP A 503 -1.42 -39.85 -3.34
N ILE A 504 -0.87 -40.02 -4.55
CA ILE A 504 0.25 -40.94 -4.81
C ILE A 504 1.60 -40.29 -4.45
N SER A 505 1.70 -38.96 -4.59
CA SER A 505 2.89 -38.16 -4.24
C SER A 505 2.68 -37.36 -2.95
N TYR A 506 1.89 -37.92 -2.03
CA TYR A 506 1.60 -37.37 -0.71
C TYR A 506 2.70 -37.75 0.29
N ASP A 507 3.91 -37.31 -0.01
CA ASP A 507 5.12 -37.69 0.71
C ASP A 507 5.18 -37.04 2.10
N LEU A 508 5.59 -37.81 3.11
CA LEU A 508 5.72 -37.34 4.49
C LEU A 508 6.84 -36.30 4.67
N THR A 509 7.89 -36.37 3.85
CA THR A 509 9.04 -35.47 3.92
C THR A 509 9.27 -34.88 2.55
N ARG A 510 9.39 -33.56 2.51
CA ARG A 510 9.71 -32.77 1.33
C ARG A 510 11.05 -32.11 1.59
#